data_AF-A0A4R0I983-F1
#
_entry.id   AF-A0A4R0I983-F1
#
_cell.length_a   1.000
_cell.length_b   1.000
_cell.length_c   1.000
_cell.angle_alpha   90.00
_cell.angle_beta   90.00
_cell.angle_gamma   90.00
#
_symmetry.space_group_name_H-M   'P 1'
#
loop_
_entity.id
_entity.type
_entity.pdbx_description
1 polymer ?
#
loop_
_entity_poly.entity_id
_entity_poly.type
_entity_poly.pdbx_seq_one_letter_code
_entity_poly.pdbx_strand_id
1 'polypeptide(L)'
;MRPQAATGGSLAAGEAFIGHYVDLLNYSRGMGDPGPLLAASDKGCIGCKAIADYAKKINLKNGTLEGDYNDRLIEVKEIFRGSSGRLGGSATLKSGTYTERDSPNASPVPQGGGTGTMEFTLSPRGGNWVMYEMEIKEWHPDSPQPK
;
A
#
# COMPACT_ATOMS: atom_id res chain seq x y z
N MET A 1 -9.92 -6.53 10.44
CA MET A 1 -9.88 -8.00 10.37
C MET A 1 -9.70 -8.40 8.90
N ARG A 2 -8.99 -9.49 8.61
CA ARG A 2 -8.82 -9.97 7.24
C ARG A 2 -10.14 -10.50 6.66
N PRO A 3 -10.54 -10.12 5.43
CA PRO A 3 -11.72 -10.68 4.77
C PRO A 3 -11.57 -12.18 4.49
N GLN A 4 -12.68 -12.93 4.52
CA GLN A 4 -12.66 -14.38 4.25
C GLN A 4 -12.09 -14.73 2.87
N ALA A 5 -12.35 -13.89 1.85
CA ALA A 5 -11.82 -14.07 0.51
C ALA A 5 -10.28 -13.96 0.44
N ALA A 6 -9.65 -13.26 1.39
CA ALA A 6 -8.20 -13.10 1.49
C ALA A 6 -7.52 -14.17 2.38
N THR A 7 -8.27 -15.19 2.81
CA THR A 7 -7.79 -16.30 3.63
C THR A 7 -7.34 -17.47 2.75
N GLY A 8 -6.23 -18.11 3.13
CA GLY A 8 -5.66 -19.24 2.41
C GLY A 8 -4.47 -18.86 1.51
N GLY A 9 -3.92 -19.88 0.86
CA GLY A 9 -2.73 -19.78 -0.01
C GLY A 9 -3.03 -19.90 -1.50
N SER A 10 -4.28 -19.69 -1.95
CA SER A 10 -4.65 -19.74 -3.38
C SER A 10 -4.29 -18.45 -4.10
N LEU A 11 -4.29 -18.46 -5.44
CA LEU A 11 -4.08 -17.22 -6.23
C LEU A 11 -5.20 -16.21 -5.98
N ALA A 12 -6.47 -16.64 -6.00
CA ALA A 12 -7.62 -15.80 -5.71
C ALA A 12 -7.56 -15.19 -4.29
N ALA A 13 -7.06 -15.94 -3.30
CA ALA A 13 -6.83 -15.39 -1.96
C ALA A 13 -5.70 -14.35 -1.93
N GLY A 14 -4.69 -14.50 -2.80
CA GLY A 14 -3.63 -13.51 -2.98
C GLY A 14 -4.17 -12.20 -3.58
N GLU A 15 -4.99 -12.30 -4.61
CA GLU A 15 -5.65 -11.15 -5.22
C GLU A 15 -6.56 -10.40 -4.23
N ALA A 16 -7.42 -11.13 -3.52
CA ALA A 16 -8.27 -10.55 -2.48
C ALA A 16 -7.43 -9.95 -1.32
N PHE A 17 -6.28 -10.54 -1.01
CA PHE A 17 -5.35 -9.99 -0.03
C PHE A 17 -4.76 -8.65 -0.48
N ILE A 18 -4.50 -8.43 -1.77
CA ILE A 18 -4.04 -7.13 -2.28
C ILE A 18 -5.09 -6.04 -2.03
N GLY A 19 -6.36 -6.31 -2.31
CA GLY A 19 -7.45 -5.38 -1.98
C GLY A 19 -7.48 -5.05 -0.49
N HIS A 20 -7.43 -6.06 0.37
CA HIS A 20 -7.35 -5.85 1.81
C HIS A 20 -6.10 -5.05 2.22
N TYR A 21 -4.96 -5.27 1.59
CA TYR A 21 -3.72 -4.59 1.91
C TYR A 21 -3.79 -3.09 1.58
N VAL A 22 -4.46 -2.71 0.49
CA VAL A 22 -4.75 -1.30 0.17
C VAL A 22 -5.62 -0.66 1.25
N ASP A 23 -6.62 -1.37 1.78
CA ASP A 23 -7.41 -0.85 2.91
C ASP A 23 -6.54 -0.61 4.15
N LEU A 24 -5.56 -1.49 4.42
CA LEU A 24 -4.62 -1.32 5.53
C LEU A 24 -3.66 -0.14 5.31
N LEU A 25 -3.25 0.12 4.07
CA LEU A 25 -2.46 1.30 3.72
C LEU A 25 -3.24 2.59 4.01
N ASN A 26 -4.48 2.65 3.54
CA ASN A 26 -5.38 3.78 3.77
C ASN A 26 -5.66 4.00 5.26
N TYR A 27 -5.96 2.92 6.00
CA TYR A 27 -6.13 2.96 7.45
C TYR A 27 -4.88 3.51 8.14
N SER A 28 -3.70 3.02 7.78
CA SER A 28 -2.43 3.47 8.35
C SER A 28 -2.21 4.97 8.12
N ARG A 29 -2.53 5.49 6.94
CA ARG A 29 -2.41 6.93 6.64
C ARG A 29 -3.44 7.77 7.41
N GLY A 30 -4.71 7.39 7.37
CA GLY A 30 -5.79 8.16 7.99
C GLY A 30 -5.77 8.15 9.52
N MET A 31 -5.37 7.05 10.15
CA MET A 31 -5.34 6.89 11.60
C MET A 31 -3.95 7.11 12.21
N GLY A 32 -2.90 7.16 11.38
CA GLY A 32 -1.51 7.18 11.86
C GLY A 32 -1.09 5.92 12.60
N ASP A 33 -1.82 4.81 12.45
CA ASP A 33 -1.55 3.51 13.08
C ASP A 33 -1.18 2.45 12.03
N PRO A 34 0.12 2.17 11.84
CA PRO A 34 0.57 1.14 10.91
C PRO A 34 0.58 -0.27 11.51
N GLY A 35 0.12 -0.48 12.74
CA GLY A 35 0.14 -1.79 13.40
C GLY A 35 -0.53 -2.89 12.56
N PRO A 36 -1.77 -2.69 12.08
CA PRO A 36 -2.44 -3.64 11.20
C PRO A 36 -1.71 -3.89 9.87
N LEU A 37 -1.14 -2.84 9.26
CA LEU A 37 -0.35 -2.95 8.02
C LEU A 37 0.86 -3.86 8.26
N LEU A 38 1.66 -3.57 9.29
CA LEU A 38 2.86 -4.35 9.63
C LEU A 38 2.53 -5.79 10.03
N ALA A 39 1.40 -6.03 10.68
CA ALA A 39 0.94 -7.38 11.00
C ALA A 39 0.59 -8.20 9.73
N ALA A 40 0.19 -7.53 8.66
CA ALA A 40 -0.06 -8.13 7.34
C ALA A 40 1.20 -8.23 6.47
N SER A 41 2.35 -7.73 6.93
CA SER A 41 3.64 -7.79 6.23
C SER A 41 4.57 -8.84 6.82
N ASP A 42 5.53 -9.26 6.01
CA ASP A 42 6.76 -9.90 6.44
C ASP A 42 7.64 -8.87 7.17
N LYS A 43 8.43 -9.33 8.16
CA LYS A 43 9.35 -8.47 8.89
C LYS A 43 10.45 -7.88 8.00
N GLY A 44 10.78 -8.56 6.90
CA GLY A 44 11.76 -8.12 5.91
C GLY A 44 11.23 -7.14 4.86
N CYS A 45 9.92 -6.82 4.85
CA CYS A 45 9.36 -5.95 3.82
C CYS A 45 9.77 -4.48 3.99
N ILE A 46 10.80 -4.05 3.26
CA ILE A 46 11.37 -2.69 3.36
C ILE A 46 10.33 -1.63 2.95
N GLY A 47 9.61 -1.82 1.83
CA GLY A 47 8.56 -0.89 1.39
C GLY A 47 7.42 -0.75 2.39
N CYS A 48 6.99 -1.86 3.00
CA CYS A 48 5.98 -1.85 4.06
C CYS A 48 6.44 -1.04 5.28
N LYS A 49 7.70 -1.20 5.68
CA LYS A 49 8.30 -0.45 6.79
C LYS A 49 8.41 1.05 6.47
N ALA A 50 8.83 1.40 5.25
CA ALA A 50 8.93 2.80 4.84
C ALA A 50 7.56 3.52 4.92
N ILE A 51 6.49 2.89 4.44
CA ILE A 51 5.14 3.45 4.55
C ILE A 51 4.69 3.55 6.01
N ALA A 52 4.94 2.52 6.82
CA ALA A 52 4.60 2.54 8.24
C ALA A 52 5.32 3.66 9.00
N ASP A 53 6.59 3.89 8.69
CA ASP A 53 7.39 4.93 9.33
C ASP A 53 6.94 6.33 8.88
N TYR A 54 6.52 6.49 7.61
CA TYR A 54 5.91 7.73 7.11
C TYR A 54 4.59 8.06 7.82
N ALA A 55 3.68 7.08 7.96
CA ALA A 55 2.42 7.25 8.68
C ALA A 55 2.65 7.70 10.14
N LYS A 56 3.62 7.10 10.83
CA LYS A 56 4.03 7.51 12.18
C LYS A 56 4.57 8.93 12.20
N LYS A 57 5.43 9.29 11.23
CA LYS A 57 6.06 10.62 11.17
C LYS A 57 5.00 11.72 11.08
N ILE A 58 4.01 11.60 10.19
CA ILE A 58 2.94 12.60 10.05
C ILE A 58 2.19 12.73 11.37
N ASN A 59 1.77 11.60 11.95
CA ASN A 59 0.98 11.59 13.16
C ASN A 59 1.73 12.19 14.37
N LEU A 60 3.01 11.80 14.57
CA LEU A 60 3.84 12.31 15.67
C LEU A 60 4.09 13.82 15.62
N LYS A 61 4.07 14.39 14.41
CA LYS A 61 4.24 15.84 14.22
C LYS A 61 2.93 16.62 14.26
N ASN A 62 1.79 15.97 14.56
CA ASN A 62 0.44 16.52 14.41
C ASN A 62 0.22 17.09 13.00
N GLY A 63 0.80 16.44 11.99
CA GLY A 63 0.55 16.75 10.60
C GLY A 63 -0.88 16.40 10.19
N THR A 64 -1.35 16.97 9.08
CA THR A 64 -2.71 16.74 8.58
C THR A 64 -2.71 16.33 7.11
N LEU A 65 -3.68 15.48 6.76
CA LEU A 65 -4.05 15.17 5.38
C LEU A 65 -5.48 15.67 5.17
N GLU A 66 -5.66 16.56 4.19
CA GLU A 66 -6.96 17.17 3.88
C GLU A 66 -7.34 16.88 2.42
N GLY A 67 -8.55 16.36 2.19
CA GLY A 67 -9.01 15.95 0.87
C GLY A 67 -9.13 14.43 0.72
N ASP A 68 -8.94 13.93 -0.50
CA ASP A 68 -9.05 12.50 -0.83
C ASP A 68 -7.66 11.85 -0.89
N TYR A 69 -7.14 11.44 0.26
CA TYR A 69 -5.81 10.81 0.39
C TYR A 69 -5.82 9.28 0.29
N ASN A 70 -6.98 8.69 -0.02
CA ASN A 70 -7.13 7.24 -0.11
C ASN A 70 -6.77 6.72 -1.50
N ASP A 71 -6.01 5.63 -1.52
CA ASP A 71 -5.76 4.85 -2.72
C ASP A 71 -6.94 3.90 -2.99
N ARG A 72 -7.34 3.80 -4.25
CA ARG A 72 -8.36 2.84 -4.70
C ARG A 72 -7.72 1.78 -5.56
N LEU A 73 -7.90 0.52 -5.21
CA LEU A 73 -7.51 -0.58 -6.08
C LEU A 73 -8.42 -0.60 -7.31
N ILE A 74 -7.82 -0.49 -8.49
CA ILE A 74 -8.53 -0.57 -9.77
C ILE A 74 -8.53 -2.01 -10.28
N GLU A 75 -7.37 -2.66 -10.26
CA GLU A 75 -7.20 -4.04 -10.72
C GLU A 75 -5.91 -4.64 -10.17
N VAL A 76 -5.86 -5.97 -10.11
CA VAL A 76 -4.63 -6.75 -9.90
C VAL A 76 -4.28 -7.43 -11.22
N LYS A 77 -3.06 -7.24 -11.67
CA LYS A 77 -2.52 -7.76 -12.92
C LYS A 77 -1.38 -8.73 -12.63
N GLU A 78 -1.20 -9.67 -13.56
CA GLU A 78 -0.02 -10.53 -13.60
C GLU A 78 0.26 -11.27 -12.29
N ILE A 79 -0.79 -11.69 -11.56
CA ILE A 79 -0.57 -12.49 -10.36
C ILE A 79 -0.17 -13.92 -10.74
N PHE A 80 1.06 -14.31 -10.38
CA PHE A 80 1.60 -15.63 -10.70
C PHE A 80 2.32 -16.23 -9.50
N ARG A 81 2.38 -17.58 -9.46
CA ARG A 81 3.15 -18.30 -8.46
C ARG A 81 4.54 -18.63 -8.99
N GLY A 82 5.57 -18.10 -8.33
CA GLY A 82 6.96 -18.43 -8.62
C GLY A 82 7.37 -19.81 -8.08
N SER A 83 8.54 -20.28 -8.50
CA SER A 83 9.11 -21.57 -8.06
C SER A 83 9.37 -21.65 -6.55
N SER A 84 9.55 -20.50 -5.88
CA SER A 84 9.67 -20.40 -4.42
C SER A 84 8.34 -20.55 -3.67
N GLY A 85 7.23 -20.71 -4.39
CA GLY A 85 5.88 -20.76 -3.82
C GLY A 85 5.29 -19.38 -3.46
N ARG A 86 6.08 -18.31 -3.56
CA ARG A 86 5.63 -16.91 -3.43
C ARG A 86 4.76 -16.50 -4.61
N LEU A 87 3.88 -15.52 -4.38
CA LEU A 87 3.17 -14.85 -5.49
C LEU A 87 3.87 -13.55 -5.84
N GLY A 88 4.05 -13.29 -7.13
CA GLY A 88 4.42 -11.97 -7.65
C GLY A 88 3.25 -11.41 -8.45
N GLY A 89 3.21 -10.09 -8.60
CA GLY A 89 2.26 -9.41 -9.46
C GLY A 89 2.30 -7.89 -9.30
N SER A 90 1.41 -7.22 -10.02
CA SER A 90 1.26 -5.77 -9.97
C SER A 90 -0.21 -5.40 -9.73
N ALA A 91 -0.44 -4.22 -9.17
CA ALA A 91 -1.78 -3.69 -8.96
C ALA A 91 -1.85 -2.23 -9.40
N THR A 92 -2.91 -1.87 -10.12
CA THR A 92 -3.17 -0.49 -10.50
C THR A 92 -3.92 0.19 -9.37
N LEU A 93 -3.36 1.28 -8.85
CA LEU A 93 -3.97 2.11 -7.82
C LEU A 93 -4.38 3.45 -8.41
N LYS A 94 -5.48 4.02 -7.89
CA LYS A 94 -5.87 5.40 -8.17
C LYS A 94 -5.90 6.20 -6.89
N SER A 95 -5.02 7.19 -6.80
CA SER A 95 -4.91 8.11 -5.67
C SER A 95 -5.79 9.34 -5.91
N GLY A 96 -6.44 9.81 -4.85
CA GLY A 96 -7.16 11.08 -4.90
C GLY A 96 -6.24 12.29 -4.75
N THR A 97 -6.81 13.48 -4.86
CA THR A 97 -6.11 14.75 -4.64
C THR A 97 -6.27 15.15 -3.18
N TYR A 98 -5.16 15.50 -2.53
CA TYR A 98 -5.16 15.93 -1.13
C TYR A 98 -4.07 16.97 -0.88
N THR A 99 -4.08 17.55 0.31
CA THR A 99 -3.04 18.46 0.79
C THR A 99 -2.45 17.87 2.05
N GLU A 100 -1.12 17.88 2.13
CA GLU A 100 -0.36 17.41 3.27
C GLU A 100 0.23 18.60 4.04
N ARG A 101 0.22 18.52 5.37
CA ARG A 101 1.04 19.35 6.24
C ARG A 101 1.87 18.47 7.14
N ASP A 102 3.18 18.61 7.06
CA ASP A 102 4.13 17.86 7.89
C ASP A 102 4.03 18.17 9.40
N SER A 103 3.42 19.30 9.77
CA SER A 103 3.14 19.75 11.15
C SER A 103 2.11 20.90 11.11
N PRO A 104 1.51 21.32 12.24
CA PRO A 104 0.49 22.37 12.26
C PRO A 104 0.94 23.71 11.64
N ASN A 105 2.24 24.03 11.74
CA ASN A 105 2.81 25.28 11.24
C ASN A 105 3.53 25.12 9.89
N ALA A 106 3.55 23.91 9.33
CA ALA A 106 4.14 23.69 8.01
C ALA A 106 3.24 24.27 6.92
N SER A 107 3.87 24.78 5.87
CA SER A 107 3.17 25.13 4.63
C SER A 107 2.48 23.89 4.06
N PRO A 108 1.24 24.02 3.56
CA PRO A 108 0.56 22.92 2.90
C PRO A 108 1.27 22.57 1.59
N VAL A 109 1.44 21.28 1.33
CA VAL A 109 1.97 20.74 0.09
C VAL A 109 0.82 20.04 -0.65
N PRO A 110 0.39 20.54 -1.82
CA PRO A 110 -0.62 19.87 -2.61
C PRO A 110 -0.07 18.58 -3.22
N GLN A 111 -0.84 17.51 -3.12
CA GLN A 111 -0.56 16.21 -3.71
C GLN A 111 -1.60 15.96 -4.81
N GLY A 112 -1.15 15.89 -6.05
CA GLY A 112 -2.01 15.60 -7.19
C GLY A 112 -2.47 14.14 -7.16
N GLY A 113 -3.75 13.91 -7.43
CA GLY A 113 -4.23 12.56 -7.70
C GLY A 113 -3.64 11.99 -8.99
N GLY A 114 -3.64 10.66 -9.11
CA GLY A 114 -3.01 9.97 -10.23
C GLY A 114 -3.27 8.47 -10.23
N THR A 115 -2.73 7.80 -11.24
CA THR A 115 -2.72 6.34 -11.32
C THR A 115 -1.31 5.86 -11.01
N GLY A 116 -1.16 4.96 -10.04
CA GLY A 116 0.13 4.34 -9.70
C GLY A 116 0.10 2.84 -9.96
N THR A 117 1.28 2.23 -10.02
CA THR A 117 1.44 0.78 -10.04
C THR A 117 2.13 0.34 -8.76
N MET A 118 1.48 -0.55 -8.02
CA MET A 118 2.07 -1.25 -6.88
C MET A 118 2.62 -2.60 -7.37
N GLU A 119 3.94 -2.72 -7.42
CA GLU A 119 4.61 -4.00 -7.60
C GLU A 119 4.67 -4.71 -6.25
N PHE A 120 4.34 -6.00 -6.21
CA PHE A 120 4.30 -6.75 -4.96
C PHE A 120 4.83 -8.17 -5.08
N THR A 121 5.31 -8.69 -3.95
CA THR A 121 5.53 -10.12 -3.72
C THR A 121 4.86 -10.54 -2.42
N LEU A 122 4.15 -11.67 -2.43
CA LEU A 122 3.51 -12.27 -1.27
C LEU A 122 4.25 -13.54 -0.85
N SER A 123 4.47 -13.70 0.46
CA SER A 123 5.00 -14.93 1.05
C SER A 123 3.92 -15.69 1.82
N PRO A 124 3.95 -17.04 1.81
CA PRO A 124 3.04 -17.82 2.62
C PRO A 124 3.47 -17.80 4.09
N ARG A 125 2.54 -17.52 5.01
CA ARG A 125 2.74 -17.56 6.46
C ARG A 125 1.49 -18.10 7.15
N GLY A 126 1.63 -19.23 7.85
CA GLY A 126 0.51 -19.85 8.58
C GLY A 126 -0.70 -20.15 7.68
N GLY A 127 -0.46 -20.65 6.47
CA GLY A 127 -1.50 -20.97 5.49
C GLY A 127 -2.14 -19.77 4.79
N ASN A 128 -1.66 -18.55 5.05
CA ASN A 128 -2.20 -17.31 4.50
C ASN A 128 -1.11 -16.49 3.80
N TRP A 129 -1.51 -15.52 2.98
CA TRP A 129 -0.57 -14.57 2.37
C TRP A 129 -0.20 -13.42 3.31
N VAL A 130 1.05 -12.97 3.21
CA VAL A 130 1.54 -11.71 3.80
C VAL A 130 2.40 -10.97 2.79
N MET A 131 2.46 -9.65 2.91
CA MET A 131 3.25 -8.81 2.01
C MET A 131 4.75 -8.99 2.28
N TYR A 132 5.49 -9.52 1.33
CA TYR A 132 6.93 -9.78 1.45
C TYR A 132 7.76 -8.63 0.91
N GLU A 133 7.42 -8.12 -0.27
CA GLU A 133 8.04 -6.95 -0.89
C GLU A 133 6.96 -6.12 -1.56
N MET A 134 7.17 -4.81 -1.60
CA MET A 134 6.25 -3.87 -2.21
C MET A 134 6.97 -2.59 -2.61
N GLU A 135 6.63 -2.06 -3.77
CA GLU A 135 7.01 -0.74 -4.25
C GLU A 135 5.80 -0.09 -4.93
N ILE A 136 5.53 1.18 -4.64
CA ILE A 136 4.51 1.95 -5.37
C ILE A 136 5.25 2.92 -6.29
N LYS A 137 5.06 2.74 -7.59
CA LYS A 137 5.54 3.65 -8.62
C LYS A 137 4.39 4.59 -8.96
N GLU A 138 4.45 5.79 -8.40
CA GLU A 138 3.48 6.84 -8.71
C GLU A 138 3.76 7.40 -10.11
N TRP A 139 2.71 7.53 -10.92
CA TRP A 139 2.77 8.36 -12.11
C TRP A 139 2.46 9.79 -11.69
N HIS A 140 3.48 10.66 -11.70
CA HIS A 140 3.27 12.10 -11.72
C HIS A 140 3.21 12.57 -13.18
N PRO A 141 2.39 13.58 -13.51
CA PRO A 141 2.37 14.17 -14.85
C PRO A 141 3.73 14.74 -15.30
N ASP A 142 4.64 15.01 -14.35
CA ASP A 142 6.02 15.46 -14.60
C ASP A 142 7.06 14.32 -14.59
N SER A 143 6.65 13.07 -14.31
CA SER A 143 7.54 11.92 -14.38
C SER A 143 7.82 11.55 -15.84
N PRO A 144 9.10 11.41 -16.27
CA PRO A 144 9.40 10.97 -17.62
C PRO A 144 8.77 9.60 -17.88
N GLN A 145 8.02 9.47 -18.98
CA GLN A 145 7.41 8.20 -19.34
C GLN A 145 8.49 7.13 -19.55
N PRO A 146 8.28 5.89 -19.08
CA PRO A 146 9.14 4.79 -19.46
C PRO A 146 9.06 4.59 -20.97
N LYS A 147 10.23 4.55 -21.61
CA LYS A 147 10.39 4.31 -23.05
C LYS A 147 9.91 2.93 -23.47
#